data_AF-A0AAP5QQQ6-F1
#
_entry.id   AF-A0AAP5QQQ6-F1
#
_cell.length_a   1.000
_cell.length_b   1.000
_cell.length_c   1.000
_cell.angle_alpha   90.00
_cell.angle_beta   90.00
_cell.angle_gamma   90.00
#
_symmetry.space_group_name_H-M   'P 1'
#
loop_
_entity.id
_entity.type
_entity.pdbx_description
1 polymer ?
#
loop_
_entity_poly.entity_id
_entity_poly.type
_entity_poly.pdbx_seq_one_letter_code
_entity_poly.pdbx_strand_id
1 'polypeptide(L)' 'MKNPFEESVKKLATEGLFLLLEDIKHRIRDALLSENQSYLQQQQQRAGIVKKEIDSRSVSGKINNQKRGQPFETN' A
#
# COMPACT_ATOMS: atom_id res chain seq x y z
N MET A 1 -0.65 0.74 -20.59
CA MET A 1 0.70 0.58 -19.99
C MET A 1 0.53 0.45 -18.48
N LYS A 2 1.17 -0.53 -17.82
CA LYS A 2 1.17 -0.62 -16.35
C LYS A 2 2.13 0.42 -15.78
N ASN A 3 1.78 1.04 -14.65
CA ASN A 3 2.62 2.03 -13.98
C ASN A 3 3.86 1.33 -13.36
N PRO A 4 5.10 1.70 -13.72
CA PRO A 4 6.31 1.04 -13.20
C PRO A 4 6.47 1.20 -11.68
N PHE A 5 5.94 2.28 -11.11
CA PHE A 5 5.94 2.48 -9.66
C PHE A 5 5.04 1.45 -8.96
N GLU A 6 3.84 1.21 -9.50
CA GLU A 6 2.89 0.24 -8.93
C GLU A 6 3.46 -1.19 -8.94
N GLU A 7 4.14 -1.59 -10.02
CA GLU A 7 4.79 -2.90 -10.09
C GLU A 7 5.97 -3.02 -9.11
N SER A 8 6.63 -1.91 -8.79
CA SER A 8 7.69 -1.88 -7.79
C SER A 8 7.12 -2.02 -6.38
N VAL A 9 6.02 -1.33 -6.09
CA VAL A 9 5.29 -1.40 -4.81
C VAL A 9 4.84 -2.83 -4.50
N LYS A 10 4.31 -3.57 -5.49
CA LYS A 10 3.91 -4.98 -5.33
C LYS A 10 5.05 -5.90 -4.90
N LYS A 11 6.30 -5.58 -5.25
CA LYS A 11 7.48 -6.38 -4.91
C LYS A 11 8.04 -6.09 -3.52
N LEU A 12 7.62 -5.01 -2.86
CA LEU A 12 8.11 -4.65 -1.53
C LEU A 12 7.51 -5.57 -0.46
N ALA A 13 8.29 -5.84 0.59
CA ALA A 13 7.76 -6.43 1.82
C ALA A 13 6.83 -5.44 2.52
N THR A 14 5.93 -5.95 3.38
CA THR A 14 4.94 -5.12 4.09
C THR A 14 5.59 -4.01 4.92
N GLU A 15 6.69 -4.29 5.62
CA GLU A 15 7.47 -3.27 6.33
C GLU A 15 8.01 -2.18 5.38
N GLY A 16 8.54 -2.60 4.21
CA GLY A 16 9.00 -1.69 3.17
C GLY A 16 7.89 -0.79 2.62
N LEU A 17 6.64 -1.26 2.59
CA LEU A 17 5.48 -0.43 2.22
C LEU A 17 5.18 0.66 3.25
N PHE A 18 5.28 0.33 4.55
CA PHE A 18 5.08 1.32 5.61
C PHE A 18 6.15 2.40 5.57
N LEU A 19 7.42 2.00 5.47
CA LEU A 19 8.55 2.94 5.36
C LEU A 19 8.42 3.84 4.12
N LEU A 20 8.06 3.25 2.98
CA LEU A 20 7.84 4.02 1.74
C LEU A 20 6.67 5.00 1.89
N LEU A 21 5.59 4.61 2.56
CA LEU A 21 4.46 5.51 2.79
C LEU A 21 4.85 6.69 3.69
N GLU A 22 5.66 6.46 4.72
CA GLU A 22 6.19 7.54 5.57
C GLU A 22 7.10 8.50 4.81
N ASP A 23 8.02 7.98 3.99
CA ASP A 23 8.86 8.80 3.11
C ASP A 23 8.03 9.66 2.16
N ILE A 24 7.02 9.09 1.49
CA ILE A 24 6.14 9.85 0.59
C ILE A 24 5.36 10.92 1.36
N LYS A 25 4.90 10.66 2.59
CA LYS A 25 4.22 11.67 3.42
C LYS A 25 5.14 12.85 3.74
N HIS A 26 6.41 12.60 4.04
CA HIS A 26 7.40 13.67 4.22
C HIS A 26 7.55 14.49 2.94
N ARG A 27 7.73 13.84 1.79
CA ARG A 27 7.83 14.52 0.49
C ARG A 27 6.59 15.34 0.13
N ILE A 28 5.39 14.88 0.51
CA ILE A 28 4.16 15.67 0.32
C ILE A 28 4.19 16.94 1.17
N ARG A 29 4.63 16.86 2.43
CA ARG A 29 4.76 18.04 3.30
C ARG A 29 5.75 19.03 2.72
N ASP A 30 6.91 18.56 2.27
CA ASP A 30 7.91 19.42 1.63
C ASP A 30 7.36 20.02 0.32
N ALA A 31 6.66 19.22 -0.48
CA ALA A 31 6.05 19.67 -1.73
C ALA A 31 4.95 20.71 -1.52
N LEU A 32 4.18 20.63 -0.42
CA LEU A 32 3.17 21.63 -0.06
C LEU A 32 3.79 22.98 0.31
N LEU A 33 5.02 22.97 0.83
CA LEU A 33 5.80 24.19 1.10
C LEU A 33 6.50 24.71 -0.16
N SER A 34 6.44 23.98 -1.27
CA SER A 34 7.00 24.35 -2.56
C SER A 34 5.90 24.80 -3.53
N GLU A 35 6.24 25.65 -4.50
CA GLU A 35 5.33 26.01 -5.60
C GLU A 35 5.20 24.88 -6.66
N ASN A 36 5.80 23.70 -6.43
CA ASN A 36 5.83 22.60 -7.39
C ASN A 36 4.59 21.69 -7.29
N GLN A 37 3.48 22.17 -7.88
CA GLN A 37 2.19 21.47 -7.90
C GLN A 37 2.25 20.11 -8.63
N SER A 38 3.05 19.99 -9.69
CA SER A 38 3.19 18.74 -10.44
C SER A 38 3.84 17.65 -9.58
N TYR A 39 4.89 18.01 -8.84
CA TYR A 39 5.55 17.10 -7.91
C TYR A 39 4.62 16.69 -6.76
N LEU A 40 3.87 17.64 -6.19
CA LEU A 40 2.86 17.37 -5.17
C LEU A 40 1.83 16.34 -5.64
N GLN A 41 1.25 16.54 -6.82
CA GLN A 41 0.29 15.61 -7.41
C GLN A 41 0.90 14.22 -7.61
N GLN A 42 2.15 14.14 -8.07
CA GLN A 42 2.85 12.87 -8.24
C GLN A 42 3.03 12.15 -6.89
N GLN A 43 3.43 12.84 -5.82
CA GLN A 43 3.60 12.21 -4.50
C GLN A 43 2.26 11.76 -3.90
N GLN A 44 1.18 12.53 -4.09
CA GLN A 44 -0.17 12.14 -3.67
C GLN A 44 -0.65 10.87 -4.40
N GLN A 45 -0.41 10.76 -5.71
CA GLN A 45 -0.72 9.56 -6.48
C GLN A 45 0.07 8.34 -5.97
N ARG A 46 1.38 8.52 -5.70
CA ARG A 46 2.23 7.45 -5.16
C ARG A 46 1.76 6.98 -3.78
N ALA A 47 1.38 7.90 -2.89
CA ALA A 47 0.80 7.57 -1.60
C ALA A 47 -0.48 6.74 -1.75
N GLY A 48 -1.34 7.10 -2.72
CA GLY A 48 -2.56 6.34 -3.03
C GLY A 48 -2.27 4.91 -3.48
N ILE A 49 -1.26 4.70 -4.33
CA ILE A 49 -0.84 3.37 -4.79
C ILE A 49 -0.32 2.52 -3.61
N VAL A 50 0.57 3.07 -2.80
CA VAL A 50 1.13 2.35 -1.63
C VAL A 50 0.05 2.01 -0.62
N LYS A 51 -0.86 2.94 -0.33
CA LYS A 51 -1.99 2.70 0.59
C LYS A 51 -2.90 1.58 0.08
N LYS A 52 -3.26 1.58 -1.22
CA LYS A 52 -4.05 0.49 -1.83
C LYS A 52 -3.39 -0.88 -1.68
N GLU A 53 -2.08 -0.95 -1.85
CA GLU A 53 -1.34 -2.20 -1.68
C GLU A 53 -1.36 -2.67 -0.21
N ILE A 54 -1.12 -1.77 0.74
CA ILE A 54 -1.20 -2.08 2.18
C ILE A 54 -2.60 -2.59 2.55
N ASP A 55 -3.64 -1.90 2.08
CA ASP A 55 -5.03 -2.25 2.32
C ASP A 55 -5.35 -3.63 1.70
N SER A 56 -4.90 -3.89 0.47
CA SER A 56 -5.08 -5.18 -0.22
C SER A 56 -4.47 -6.35 0.57
N ARG A 57 -3.25 -6.17 1.10
CA ARG A 57 -2.58 -7.18 1.94
C ARG A 57 -3.27 -7.39 3.29
N SER A 58 -3.77 -6.31 3.89
CA SER A 58 -4.50 -6.35 5.17
C SER A 58 -5.83 -7.09 5.04
N VAL A 59 -6.53 -6.90 3.91
CA VAL A 59 -7.76 -7.65 3.60
C VAL A 59 -7.44 -9.13 3.32
N SER A 60 -6.36 -9.42 2.58
CA SER A 60 -5.91 -10.80 2.33
C SER A 60 -5.60 -11.57 3.61
N GLY A 61 -5.01 -10.91 4.62
CA GLY A 61 -4.75 -11.50 5.93
C GLY A 61 -6.00 -11.88 6.74
N LYS A 62 -7.14 -11.18 6.53
CA LYS A 62 -8.41 -11.51 7.21
C LYS A 62 -9.13 -12.72 6.60
N ILE A 63 -8.96 -12.97 5.30
CA ILE A 63 -9.66 -14.06 4.60
C ILE A 63 -9.10 -15.44 5.01
N ASN A 64 -7.83 -15.52 5.40
CA ASN A 64 -7.21 -16.79 5.82
C ASN A 64 -7.56 -17.22 7.25
N ASN A 65 -8.18 -16.36 8.06
CA ASN A 65 -8.61 -16.70 9.42
C ASN A 65 -10.09 -17.10 9.55
N GLN A 66 -10.85 -17.11 8.44
CA GLN A 66 -12.27 -17.52 8.46
C GLN A 66 -12.53 -18.94 7.94
N LYS A 67 -11.49 -19.73 7.62
CA LYS A 67 -11.59 -21.14 7.18
C LYS A 67 -10.99 -22.18 8.14
N ARG A 68 -10.89 -21.89 9.44
CA ARG A 68 -10.69 -22.94 10.47
C ARG A 68 -11.97 -23.13 11.27
N GLY A 69 -12.89 -23.86 10.67
CA GLY A 69 -14.19 -24.19 11.26
C GLY A 69 -14.91 -25.20 10.40
N GLN A 70 -14.21 -26.23 9.91
CA GLN A 70 -14.87 -27.44 9.43
C GLN A 70 -15.10 -28.32 10.66
N PRO A 71 -16.35 -28.64 11.02
CA PRO A 71 -16.60 -29.72 11.96
C PRO A 71 -16.22 -31.02 11.24
N PHE A 72 -15.22 -31.70 11.78
CA PHE A 72 -14.95 -33.09 11.47
C PHE A 72 -16.22 -33.88 11.79
N GLU A 73 -16.78 -34.52 10.77
CA GLU A 73 -17.84 -35.50 10.94
C GLU A 73 -17.34 -36.62 11.85
N THR A 74 -18.07 -36.89 12.93
CA THR A 74 -17.92 -38.11 13.71
C THR A 74 -19.07 -39.03 13.37
N ASN A 75 -18.71 -40.26 12.96
CA ASN A 75 -19.56 -41.43 12.69
C ASN A 75 -20.79 -41.56 13.58
#